data_AF-A0A2E3DFR6-F1
#
_entry.id   AF-A0A2E3DFR6-F1
#
_cell.length_a   1.000
_cell.length_b   1.000
_cell.length_c   1.000
_cell.angle_alpha   90.00
_cell.angle_beta   90.00
_cell.angle_gamma   90.00
#
_symmetry.space_group_name_H-M   'P 1'
#
loop_
_entity.id
_entity.type
_entity.pdbx_description
1 polymer ?
#
loop_
_entity_poly.entity_id
_entity_poly.type
_entity_poly.pdbx_seq_one_letter_code
_entity_poly.pdbx_strand_id
1 'polypeptide(L)'
;MDLKREGKKVNTDNARFIDRIQKIKSNLRYNYGQIAKASKLEVSLVKRIFNGKQEPKLSEVAGIAFALGTTMNYLVNHQDTEWMLKKTREIHSDTLKFQGELQQIAAWLEKTIDTNDYQLRYYERILGEVDALKEHPAPKVKIKKPEFIS
;
A
#
# COMPACT_ATOMS: atom_id res chain seq x y z
N MET A 1 -58.56 20.37 -8.45
CA MET A 1 -57.93 19.39 -9.37
C MET A 1 -56.45 19.69 -9.39
N ASP A 2 -55.71 19.13 -8.45
CA ASP A 2 -54.27 19.38 -8.29
C ASP A 2 -53.48 18.32 -9.05
N LEU A 3 -52.91 18.73 -10.17
CA LEU A 3 -51.94 17.96 -10.95
C LEU A 3 -50.64 17.85 -10.13
N LYS A 4 -50.47 16.72 -9.42
CA LYS A 4 -49.20 16.34 -8.81
C LYS A 4 -48.16 16.21 -9.93
N ARG A 5 -47.21 17.15 -9.96
CA ARG A 5 -45.98 17.04 -10.76
C ARG A 5 -45.19 15.84 -10.24
N GLU A 6 -45.15 14.76 -11.01
CA GLU A 6 -44.24 13.65 -10.78
C GLU A 6 -42.80 14.16 -10.87
N GLY A 7 -42.16 14.31 -9.70
CA GLY A 7 -40.73 14.58 -9.61
C GLY A 7 -39.98 13.40 -10.23
N LYS A 8 -39.38 13.64 -11.40
CA LYS A 8 -38.49 12.72 -12.11
C LYS A 8 -37.37 12.29 -11.13
N LYS A 9 -37.41 11.06 -10.62
CA LYS A 9 -36.29 10.47 -9.85
C LYS A 9 -35.04 10.55 -10.73
N VAL A 10 -34.11 11.42 -10.38
CA VAL A 10 -32.79 11.45 -11.01
C VAL A 10 -32.14 10.11 -10.70
N ASN A 11 -31.82 9.33 -11.74
CA ASN A 11 -31.13 8.04 -11.60
C ASN A 11 -29.70 8.31 -11.11
N THR A 12 -29.52 8.32 -9.78
CA THR A 12 -28.28 8.68 -9.09
C THR A 12 -27.11 7.77 -9.46
N ASP A 13 -27.40 6.54 -9.86
CA ASP A 13 -26.39 5.52 -10.15
C ASP A 13 -25.75 5.77 -11.52
N ASN A 14 -26.55 6.16 -12.51
CA ASN A 14 -26.03 6.53 -13.84
C ASN A 14 -25.17 7.81 -13.76
N ALA A 15 -25.59 8.81 -12.96
CA ALA A 15 -24.80 10.02 -12.76
C ALA A 15 -23.43 9.74 -12.12
N ARG A 16 -23.38 8.85 -11.12
CA ARG A 16 -22.13 8.41 -10.48
C ARG A 16 -21.26 7.57 -11.40
N PHE A 17 -21.84 6.67 -12.19
CA PHE A 17 -21.13 5.90 -13.20
C PHE A 17 -20.40 6.85 -14.17
N ILE A 18 -21.11 7.86 -14.69
CA ILE A 18 -20.56 8.86 -15.61
C ILE A 18 -19.42 9.66 -14.95
N ASP A 19 -19.60 10.11 -13.70
CA ASP A 19 -18.56 10.83 -12.98
C ASP A 19 -17.28 9.98 -12.83
N ARG A 20 -17.42 8.71 -12.45
CA ARG A 20 -16.29 7.78 -12.27
C ARG A 20 -15.55 7.50 -13.57
N ILE A 21 -16.25 7.20 -14.66
CA ILE A 21 -15.58 6.94 -15.95
C ILE A 21 -14.90 8.19 -16.49
N GLN A 22 -15.48 9.39 -16.28
CA GLN A 22 -14.84 10.64 -16.69
C GLN A 22 -13.58 10.93 -15.86
N LYS A 23 -13.64 10.70 -14.55
CA LYS A 23 -12.50 10.85 -13.64
C LYS A 23 -11.35 9.90 -13.98
N ILE A 24 -11.63 8.63 -14.28
CA ILE A 24 -10.57 7.69 -14.69
C ILE A 24 -9.99 8.10 -16.05
N LYS A 25 -10.86 8.44 -17.02
CA LYS A 25 -10.42 8.87 -18.36
C LYS A 25 -9.49 10.08 -18.30
N SER A 26 -9.79 11.07 -17.45
CA SER A 26 -8.93 12.26 -17.30
C SER A 26 -7.60 11.92 -16.63
N ASN A 27 -7.60 11.11 -15.58
CA ASN A 27 -6.39 10.68 -14.88
C ASN A 27 -5.45 9.87 -15.79
N LEU A 28 -6.00 8.96 -16.61
CA LEU A 28 -5.22 8.14 -17.55
C LEU A 28 -4.92 8.85 -18.88
N ARG A 29 -5.41 10.08 -19.07
CA ARG A 29 -5.29 10.87 -20.32
C ARG A 29 -5.76 10.12 -21.57
N TYR A 30 -6.74 9.24 -21.43
CA TYR A 30 -7.29 8.50 -22.55
C TYR A 30 -8.24 9.34 -23.40
N ASN A 31 -8.15 9.15 -24.72
CA ASN A 31 -9.13 9.64 -25.67
C ASN A 31 -10.23 8.58 -25.92
N TYR A 32 -11.37 9.01 -26.47
CA TYR A 32 -12.49 8.11 -26.72
C TYR A 32 -12.17 6.98 -27.71
N GLY A 33 -11.25 7.20 -28.65
CA GLY A 33 -10.81 6.19 -29.61
C GLY A 33 -10.00 5.07 -28.96
N GLN A 34 -9.12 5.41 -28.02
CA GLN A 34 -8.35 4.45 -27.23
C GLN A 34 -9.27 3.59 -26.37
N ILE A 35 -10.23 4.20 -25.69
CA ILE A 35 -11.22 3.49 -24.88
C ILE A 35 -12.04 2.56 -25.76
N ALA A 36 -12.60 3.07 -26.87
CA ALA A 36 -13.39 2.31 -27.83
C ALA A 36 -12.65 1.08 -28.37
N LYS A 37 -11.38 1.26 -28.77
CA LYS A 37 -10.52 0.17 -29.25
C LYS A 37 -10.31 -0.90 -28.18
N ALA A 38 -9.99 -0.49 -26.95
CA ALA A 38 -9.75 -1.42 -25.84
C ALA A 38 -11.04 -2.10 -25.36
N SER A 39 -12.18 -1.42 -25.39
CA SER A 39 -13.49 -1.94 -24.98
C SER A 39 -14.19 -2.75 -26.07
N LYS A 40 -13.65 -2.76 -27.30
CA LYS A 40 -14.31 -3.31 -28.50
C LYS A 40 -15.71 -2.70 -28.74
N LEU A 41 -15.83 -1.38 -28.52
CA LEU A 41 -17.08 -0.64 -28.72
C LEU A 41 -16.89 0.43 -29.79
N GLU A 42 -17.99 0.85 -30.41
CA GLU A 42 -18.00 1.99 -31.32
C GLU A 42 -17.67 3.30 -30.61
N VAL A 43 -16.85 4.16 -31.23
CA VAL A 43 -16.46 5.46 -30.65
C VAL A 43 -17.68 6.34 -30.36
N SER A 44 -18.67 6.30 -31.26
CA SER A 44 -19.93 7.04 -31.10
C SER A 44 -20.72 6.56 -29.88
N LEU A 45 -20.77 5.24 -29.65
CA LEU A 45 -21.41 4.63 -28.50
C LEU A 45 -20.72 5.05 -27.19
N VAL A 46 -19.38 4.97 -27.14
CA VAL A 46 -18.60 5.42 -25.98
C VAL A 46 -18.89 6.89 -25.67
N LYS A 47 -18.91 7.77 -26.69
CA LYS A 47 -19.26 9.18 -26.49
C LYS A 47 -20.68 9.37 -25.97
N ARG A 48 -21.66 8.58 -26.41
CA ARG A 48 -23.04 8.69 -25.91
C ARG A 48 -23.13 8.29 -24.44
N ILE A 49 -22.47 7.19 -24.06
CA ILE A 49 -22.42 6.69 -22.69
C ILE A 49 -21.72 7.72 -21.77
N PHE A 50 -20.54 8.19 -22.14
CA PHE A 50 -19.76 9.13 -21.33
C PHE A 50 -20.40 10.51 -21.15
N ASN A 51 -21.33 10.88 -22.04
CA ASN A 51 -22.09 12.13 -21.96
C ASN A 51 -23.49 11.92 -21.36
N GLY A 52 -23.81 10.72 -20.85
CA GLY A 52 -25.12 10.40 -20.26
C GLY A 52 -26.27 10.41 -21.25
N LYS A 53 -26.00 10.39 -22.56
CA LYS A 53 -27.03 10.36 -23.61
C LYS A 53 -27.59 8.96 -23.83
N GLN A 54 -26.92 7.93 -23.32
CA GLN A 54 -27.35 6.54 -23.40
C GLN A 54 -26.91 5.79 -22.13
N GLU A 55 -27.82 5.02 -21.55
CA GLU A 55 -27.51 4.11 -20.45
C GLU A 55 -26.79 2.87 -21.00
N PRO A 56 -25.64 2.49 -20.42
CA PRO A 56 -24.85 1.37 -20.92
C PRO A 56 -25.48 0.03 -20.53
N LYS A 57 -25.36 -0.96 -21.41
CA LYS A 57 -25.67 -2.37 -21.10
C LYS A 57 -24.57 -2.97 -20.23
N LEU A 58 -24.88 -4.07 -19.55
CA LEU A 58 -23.92 -4.79 -18.70
C LEU A 58 -22.62 -5.17 -19.45
N SER A 59 -22.75 -5.64 -20.69
CA SER A 59 -21.61 -5.98 -21.56
C SER A 59 -20.76 -4.75 -21.93
N GLU A 60 -21.39 -3.58 -22.10
CA GLU A 60 -20.71 -2.32 -22.40
C GLU A 60 -19.98 -1.80 -21.15
N VAL A 61 -20.59 -1.92 -19.97
CA VAL A 61 -19.94 -1.61 -18.68
C VAL A 61 -18.71 -2.50 -18.47
N ALA A 62 -18.81 -3.80 -18.77
CA ALA A 62 -17.68 -4.72 -18.69
C ALA A 62 -16.53 -4.31 -19.62
N GLY A 63 -16.85 -3.98 -20.88
CA GLY A 63 -15.86 -3.51 -21.84
C GLY A 63 -15.20 -2.20 -21.43
N ILE A 64 -15.97 -1.24 -20.90
CA ILE A 64 -15.45 0.04 -20.41
C ILE A 64 -14.57 -0.16 -19.17
N ALA A 65 -14.99 -1.01 -18.22
CA ALA A 65 -14.19 -1.34 -17.04
C ALA A 65 -12.83 -1.93 -17.43
N PHE A 66 -12.84 -2.89 -18.36
CA PHE A 66 -11.62 -3.49 -18.90
C PHE A 66 -10.71 -2.45 -19.57
N ALA A 67 -11.28 -1.61 -20.45
CA ALA A 67 -10.53 -0.56 -21.14
C ALA A 67 -9.89 0.46 -20.19
N LEU A 68 -10.52 0.71 -19.05
CA LEU A 68 -10.06 1.66 -18.04
C LEU A 68 -9.19 1.01 -16.95
N GLY A 69 -8.94 -0.30 -17.03
CA GLY A 69 -8.14 -1.02 -16.02
C GLY A 69 -8.79 -1.03 -14.63
N THR A 70 -10.13 -1.06 -14.57
CA THR A 70 -10.91 -1.04 -13.33
C THR A 70 -11.92 -2.18 -13.29
N THR A 71 -12.59 -2.35 -12.16
CA THR A 71 -13.68 -3.33 -12.01
C THR A 71 -15.03 -2.72 -12.36
N MET A 72 -15.97 -3.56 -12.84
CA MET A 72 -17.35 -3.14 -13.05
C MET A 72 -17.98 -2.65 -11.74
N ASN A 73 -17.75 -3.36 -10.64
CA ASN A 73 -18.21 -2.99 -9.30
C ASN A 73 -17.80 -1.58 -8.90
N TYR A 74 -16.59 -1.14 -9.27
CA TYR A 74 -16.18 0.25 -9.07
C TYR A 74 -16.99 1.23 -9.92
N LEU A 75 -17.35 0.88 -11.15
CA LEU A 75 -18.13 1.79 -11.99
C LEU A 75 -19.60 1.87 -11.58
N VAL A 76 -20.24 0.74 -11.25
CA VAL A 76 -21.66 0.67 -10.86
C VAL A 76 -21.91 0.75 -9.35
N ASN A 77 -20.85 0.90 -8.56
CA ASN A 77 -20.89 1.10 -7.12
C ASN A 77 -21.64 0.01 -6.33
N HIS A 78 -21.17 -1.23 -6.42
CA HIS A 78 -21.56 -2.24 -5.43
C HIS A 78 -21.06 -1.79 -4.06
N GLN A 79 -21.87 -1.89 -2.99
CA GLN A 79 -21.51 -1.50 -1.62
C GLN A 79 -20.13 -2.05 -1.19
N ASP A 80 -19.80 -3.25 -1.66
CA ASP A 80 -18.53 -3.92 -1.39
C ASP A 80 -17.31 -3.15 -1.92
N THR A 81 -17.46 -2.30 -2.94
CA THR A 81 -16.32 -1.63 -3.58
C THR A 81 -15.75 -0.50 -2.75
N GLU A 82 -16.60 0.29 -2.10
CA GLU A 82 -16.17 1.33 -1.17
C GLU A 82 -15.48 0.70 0.05
N TRP A 83 -16.02 -0.42 0.55
CA TRP A 83 -15.42 -1.18 1.63
C TRP A 83 -14.05 -1.75 1.23
N MET A 84 -13.95 -2.39 0.05
CA MET A 84 -12.69 -2.92 -0.47
C MET A 84 -11.64 -1.82 -0.65
N LEU A 85 -12.00 -0.69 -1.26
CA LEU A 85 -11.08 0.45 -1.43
C LEU A 85 -10.57 0.99 -0.10
N LYS A 86 -11.46 1.13 0.89
CA LYS A 86 -11.09 1.56 2.23
C LYS A 86 -10.10 0.57 2.85
N LYS A 87 -10.39 -0.73 2.79
CA LYS A 87 -9.52 -1.77 3.33
C LYS A 87 -8.17 -1.85 2.64
N THR A 88 -8.12 -1.73 1.31
CA THR A 88 -6.86 -1.69 0.57
C THR A 88 -6.01 -0.48 0.99
N ARG A 89 -6.61 0.69 1.22
CA ARG A 89 -5.89 1.88 1.71
C ARG A 89 -5.34 1.70 3.12
N GLU A 90 -6.13 1.10 4.01
CA GLU A 90 -5.68 0.78 5.38
C GLU A 90 -4.47 -0.16 5.34
N ILE A 91 -4.56 -1.29 4.62
CA ILE A 91 -3.47 -2.26 4.46
C ILE A 91 -2.23 -1.59 3.87
N HIS A 92 -2.40 -0.74 2.85
CA HIS A 92 -1.27 -0.04 2.23
C HIS A 92 -0.58 0.91 3.21
N SER A 93 -1.37 1.68 3.98
CA SER A 93 -0.83 2.56 5.04
C SER A 93 -0.04 1.77 6.09
N ASP A 94 -0.57 0.63 6.53
CA ASP A 94 0.09 -0.20 7.54
C ASP A 94 1.39 -0.82 7.00
N THR A 95 1.40 -1.20 5.72
CA THR A 95 2.59 -1.69 5.03
C THR A 95 3.69 -0.62 4.97
N LEU A 96 3.33 0.63 4.66
CA LEU A 96 4.29 1.75 4.61
C LEU A 96 4.87 2.07 5.99
N LYS A 97 4.06 2.01 7.05
CA LYS A 97 4.53 2.20 8.43
C LYS A 97 5.54 1.13 8.82
N PHE A 98 5.21 -0.14 8.56
CA PHE A 98 6.09 -1.28 8.83
C PHE A 98 7.43 -1.15 8.10
N GLN A 99 7.43 -0.71 6.83
CA GLN A 99 8.66 -0.44 6.10
C GLN A 99 9.51 0.66 6.75
N GLY A 100 8.89 1.74 7.23
CA GLY A 100 9.60 2.80 7.95
C GLY A 100 10.21 2.34 9.28
N GLU A 101 9.54 1.44 10.00
CA GLU A 101 10.08 0.82 11.22
C GLU A 101 11.28 -0.08 10.92
N LEU A 102 11.21 -0.89 9.86
CA LEU A 102 12.32 -1.73 9.42
C LEU A 102 13.57 -0.91 9.05
N GLN A 103 13.39 0.24 8.39
CA GLN A 103 14.50 1.14 8.07
C GLN A 103 15.17 1.71 9.31
N GLN A 104 14.39 2.08 10.33
CA GLN A 104 14.92 2.57 11.60
C GLN A 104 15.71 1.49 12.35
N ILE A 105 15.22 0.25 12.35
CA ILE A 105 15.92 -0.90 12.95
C ILE A 105 17.24 -1.16 12.23
N ALA A 106 17.25 -1.12 10.89
CA ALA A 106 18.47 -1.30 10.10
C ALA A 106 19.52 -0.23 10.42
N ALA A 107 19.13 1.04 10.49
CA ALA A 107 20.03 2.14 10.85
C ALA A 107 20.59 2.00 12.27
N TRP A 108 19.78 1.52 13.23
CA TRP A 108 20.25 1.25 14.59
C TRP A 108 21.27 0.09 14.63
N LEU A 109 21.06 -0.97 13.85
CA LEU A 109 21.99 -2.10 13.76
C LEU A 109 23.34 -1.67 13.18
N GLU A 110 23.36 -0.89 12.09
CA GLU A 110 24.60 -0.38 11.50
C GLU A 110 25.40 0.45 12.50
N LYS A 111 24.75 1.39 13.20
CA LYS A 111 25.42 2.18 14.25
C LYS A 111 25.98 1.33 15.38
N THR A 112 25.25 0.27 15.76
CA THR A 112 25.68 -0.65 16.81
C THR A 112 26.89 -1.47 16.36
N ILE A 113 26.90 -1.93 15.11
CA ILE A 113 28.05 -2.62 14.50
C ILE A 113 29.27 -1.69 14.54
N ASP A 114 29.16 -0.45 14.04
CA ASP A 114 30.27 0.51 14.05
C ASP A 114 30.82 0.79 15.45
N THR A 115 29.92 0.89 16.44
CA THR A 115 30.30 1.10 17.84
C THR A 115 31.06 -0.10 18.40
N ASN A 116 30.57 -1.32 18.14
CA ASN A 116 31.23 -2.55 18.56
C ASN A 116 32.60 -2.71 17.87
N ASP A 117 32.68 -2.37 16.59
CA ASP A 117 33.92 -2.43 15.80
C ASP A 117 34.98 -1.47 16.34
N TYR A 118 34.57 -0.26 16.74
CA TYR A 118 35.42 0.68 17.45
C TYR A 118 35.90 0.14 18.80
N GLN A 119 34.99 -0.44 19.60
CA GLN A 119 35.34 -1.02 20.90
C GLN A 119 36.31 -2.19 20.78
N LEU A 120 36.12 -3.07 19.80
CA LEU A 120 37.02 -4.18 19.53
C LEU A 120 38.42 -3.66 19.19
N ARG A 121 38.56 -2.70 18.27
CA ARG A 121 39.86 -2.07 17.94
C ARG A 121 40.53 -1.43 19.16
N TYR A 122 39.74 -0.81 20.04
CA TYR A 122 40.25 -0.23 21.29
C TYR A 122 40.82 -1.30 22.23
N TYR A 123 40.09 -2.40 22.44
CA TYR A 123 40.58 -3.50 23.27
C TYR A 123 41.78 -4.22 22.66
N GLU A 124 41.80 -4.44 21.34
CA GLU A 124 42.96 -5.00 20.63
C GLU A 124 44.21 -4.15 20.80
N ARG A 125 44.09 -2.82 20.71
CA ARG A 125 45.22 -1.90 20.96
C ARG A 125 45.75 -2.04 22.38
N ILE A 126 44.86 -2.00 23.39
CA ILE A 126 45.28 -2.10 24.80
C ILE A 126 45.92 -3.46 25.09
N LEU A 127 45.34 -4.55 24.61
CA LEU A 127 45.88 -5.89 24.81
C LEU A 127 47.19 -6.14 24.03
N GLY A 128 47.41 -5.40 22.93
CA GLY A 128 48.67 -5.44 22.16
C GLY A 128 49.79 -4.58 22.75
N GLU A 129 49.46 -3.52 23.48
CA GLU A 129 50.43 -2.59 24.08
C GLU A 129 50.72 -2.89 25.57
N VAL A 130 49.81 -3.58 26.26
CA VAL A 130 49.90 -3.88 27.70
C VAL A 130 49.92 -5.40 27.91
N ASP A 131 51.01 -5.92 28.48
CA ASP A 131 51.09 -7.29 28.96
C ASP A 131 50.12 -7.46 30.14
N ALA A 132 48.87 -7.82 29.85
CA ALA A 132 47.76 -7.85 30.81
C ALA A 132 48.03 -8.70 32.07
N LEU A 133 48.99 -9.63 31.99
CA LEU A 133 49.42 -10.48 33.11
C LEU A 133 50.40 -9.77 34.08
N LYS A 134 51.00 -8.65 33.68
CA LYS A 134 51.93 -7.87 34.52
C LYS A 134 51.24 -6.82 35.39
N GLU A 135 50.19 -6.16 34.92
CA GLU A 135 49.56 -5.05 35.65
C GLU A 135 48.37 -5.46 36.52
N HIS A 136 47.69 -6.57 36.19
CA HIS A 136 46.59 -7.11 36.99
C HIS A 136 46.76 -8.62 37.21
N PRO A 137 47.55 -9.07 38.22
CA PRO A 137 47.68 -10.48 38.51
C PRO A 137 46.30 -11.06 38.86
N ALA A 138 45.94 -12.18 38.21
CA ALA A 138 44.68 -12.84 38.42
C ALA A 138 44.43 -13.08 39.93
N PRO A 139 43.25 -12.71 40.46
CA PRO A 139 42.97 -12.91 41.88
C PRO A 139 43.09 -14.38 42.21
N LYS A 140 43.82 -14.70 43.29
CA LYS A 140 43.96 -16.07 43.79
C LYS A 140 42.62 -16.56 44.34
N VAL A 141 41.76 -17.06 43.48
CA VAL A 141 40.48 -17.67 43.87
C VAL A 141 40.78 -19.04 44.48
N LYS A 142 40.65 -19.15 45.80
CA LYS A 142 40.62 -20.46 46.47
C LYS A 142 39.26 -21.09 46.22
N ILE A 143 39.21 -22.00 45.25
CA ILE A 143 38.02 -22.81 44.99
C ILE A 143 37.89 -23.82 46.15
N LYS A 144 36.91 -23.63 47.03
CA LYS A 144 36.52 -24.68 47.98
C LYS A 144 35.79 -25.77 47.21
N LYS A 145 36.20 -27.02 47.44
CA LYS A 145 35.56 -28.21 46.89
C LYS A 145 34.09 -28.22 47.33
N PRO A 146 33.12 -28.37 46.43
CA PRO A 146 31.72 -28.43 46.84
C PRO A 146 31.49 -29.68 47.68
N GLU A 147 30.92 -29.49 48.87
CA GLU A 147 30.43 -30.57 49.72
C GLU A 147 29.12 -31.07 49.10
N PHE A 148 29.16 -32.26 48.51
CA PHE A 148 27.96 -32.96 48.11
C PHE A 148 27.31 -33.54 49.36
N ILE A 149 26.09 -33.10 49.67
CA ILE A 149 25.27 -33.66 50.74
C ILE A 149 24.86 -35.08 50.29
N SER A 150 25.34 -36.09 51.03
CA SER A 150 24.96 -37.50 50.88
C SER A 150 23.59 -37.78 51.48
#